data_AF-A0A1W5XI20-F1
#
_entry.id   AF-A0A1W5XI20-F1
#
_cell.length_a   1.000
_cell.length_b   1.000
_cell.length_c   1.000
_cell.angle_alpha   90.00
_cell.angle_beta   90.00
_cell.angle_gamma   90.00
#
_symmetry.space_group_name_H-M   'P 1'
#
loop_
_entity.id
_entity.type
_entity.pdbx_description
1 polymer ?
#
loop_
_entity_poly.entity_id
_entity_poly.type
_entity_poly.pdbx_seq_one_letter_code
_entity_poly.pdbx_strand_id
1 'polypeptide(L)'
;MGARRAKGALLVCAGTALAAATVAAPAAASSALPATGRVAVIDCAGKPQVRPGTYTLACGDGNNVLTSLRWSQWQPRSAMADGSDMVNDCRPFCAAGHFHRYRVHVRLDHPQARPGHPGQRYYTRLTLSYPGQRPSGTPRVITVKLLG
;
A
#
# COMPACT_ATOMS: atom_id res chain seq x y z
N MET A 1 -35.32 90.67 18.61
CA MET A 1 -36.24 90.08 17.61
C MET A 1 -35.93 88.60 17.49
N GLY A 2 -36.94 87.73 17.55
CA GLY A 2 -36.82 86.32 17.12
C GLY A 2 -36.59 85.28 18.22
N ALA A 3 -37.60 85.04 19.06
CA ALA A 3 -37.72 83.78 19.79
C ALA A 3 -38.14 82.64 18.85
N ARG A 4 -37.69 81.42 19.12
CA ARG A 4 -38.47 80.17 18.96
C ARG A 4 -37.78 79.02 19.69
N ARG A 5 -38.42 78.54 20.75
CA ARG A 5 -38.18 77.20 21.34
C ARG A 5 -39.02 76.19 20.56
N ALA A 6 -38.51 74.98 20.37
CA ALA A 6 -39.34 73.81 20.08
C ALA A 6 -38.74 72.56 20.75
N LYS A 7 -39.64 71.75 21.30
CA LYS A 7 -39.43 70.60 22.19
C LYS A 7 -39.32 69.31 21.39
N GLY A 8 -38.65 68.32 21.98
CA GLY A 8 -39.09 66.92 21.94
C GLY A 8 -38.32 65.99 21.02
N ALA A 9 -37.65 64.98 21.60
CA ALA A 9 -38.13 63.60 21.62
C ALA A 9 -37.01 62.69 22.15
N LEU A 10 -37.30 61.93 23.21
CA LEU A 10 -36.62 60.67 23.52
C LEU A 10 -36.68 59.75 22.29
N LEU A 11 -35.72 58.84 22.12
CA LEU A 11 -35.96 57.38 22.07
C LEU A 11 -34.67 56.58 21.78
N VAL A 12 -34.38 55.68 22.73
CA VAL A 12 -33.93 54.29 22.56
C VAL A 12 -32.46 54.03 22.20
N CYS A 13 -31.75 53.58 23.24
CA CYS A 13 -30.61 52.68 23.14
C CYS A 13 -31.03 51.37 22.44
N ALA A 14 -30.34 50.99 21.37
CA ALA A 14 -30.32 49.60 20.91
C ALA A 14 -28.89 49.26 20.50
N GLY A 15 -28.18 48.60 21.41
CA GLY A 15 -26.85 48.05 21.15
C GLY A 15 -26.93 46.87 20.19
N THR A 16 -26.02 46.81 19.24
CA THR A 16 -25.71 45.59 18.51
C THR A 16 -24.34 45.12 18.95
N ALA A 17 -24.32 44.25 19.97
CA ALA A 17 -23.13 43.49 20.32
C ALA A 17 -22.85 42.51 19.18
N LEU A 18 -21.72 42.68 18.50
CA LEU A 18 -21.24 41.74 17.49
C LEU A 18 -20.69 40.51 18.21
N ALA A 19 -21.52 39.48 18.41
CA ALA A 19 -21.08 38.21 18.96
C ALA A 19 -20.25 37.47 17.90
N ALA A 20 -18.92 37.49 18.05
CA ALA A 20 -18.02 36.65 17.28
C ALA A 20 -18.15 35.20 17.75
N ALA A 21 -18.94 34.40 17.03
CA ALA A 21 -18.99 32.96 17.25
C ALA A 21 -17.69 32.32 16.71
N THR A 22 -16.75 32.02 17.59
CA THR A 22 -15.60 31.17 17.26
C THR A 22 -16.08 29.74 17.08
N VAL A 23 -16.27 29.31 15.83
CA VAL A 23 -16.53 27.92 15.49
C VAL A 23 -15.27 27.11 15.79
N ALA A 24 -15.26 26.40 16.92
CA ALA A 24 -14.23 25.42 17.20
C ALA A 24 -14.40 24.25 16.21
N ALA A 25 -13.48 24.14 15.25
CA ALA A 25 -13.45 23.00 14.34
C ALA A 25 -13.18 21.71 15.14
N PRO A 26 -13.89 20.60 14.87
CA PRO A 26 -13.59 19.34 15.53
C PRO A 26 -12.20 18.88 15.08
N ALA A 27 -11.29 18.73 16.04
CA ALA A 27 -10.02 18.06 15.82
C ALA A 27 -10.33 16.62 15.40
N ALA A 28 -10.17 16.32 14.11
CA ALA A 28 -10.24 14.95 13.63
C ALA A 28 -9.22 14.13 14.41
N ALA A 29 -9.70 13.18 15.22
CA ALA A 29 -8.86 12.20 15.87
C ALA A 29 -8.13 11.42 14.75
N SER A 30 -6.88 11.80 14.48
CA SER A 30 -5.98 10.97 13.69
C SER A 30 -5.72 9.73 14.53
N SER A 31 -6.48 8.67 14.26
CA SER A 31 -6.12 7.33 14.71
C SER A 31 -4.73 7.03 14.18
N ALA A 32 -3.71 7.26 15.01
CA ALA A 32 -2.36 6.85 14.69
C ALA A 32 -2.41 5.33 14.44
N LEU A 33 -2.10 4.91 13.22
CA LEU A 33 -1.94 3.49 12.94
C LEU A 33 -0.94 2.92 13.97
N PRO A 34 -1.25 1.79 14.61
CA PRO A 34 -0.34 1.18 15.57
C PRO A 34 1.03 1.02 14.93
N ALA A 35 2.09 1.36 15.69
CA ALA A 35 3.48 1.35 15.25
C ALA A 35 3.72 0.14 14.34
N THR A 36 3.92 0.43 13.06
CA THR A 36 3.80 -0.56 12.01
C THR A 36 4.98 -1.52 12.13
N GLY A 37 4.76 -2.67 12.75
CA GLY A 37 5.62 -3.83 12.53
C GLY A 37 5.79 -3.96 11.02
N ARG A 38 7.04 -3.84 10.54
CA ARG A 38 7.34 -3.85 9.11
C ARG A 38 6.77 -5.14 8.53
N VAL A 39 5.77 -5.02 7.65
CA VAL A 39 5.16 -6.18 6.99
C VAL A 39 6.22 -6.77 6.06
N ALA A 40 6.44 -8.07 6.17
CA ALA A 40 7.43 -8.79 5.36
C ALA A 40 6.77 -9.58 4.22
N VAL A 41 7.58 -10.05 3.28
CA VAL A 41 7.28 -11.25 2.50
C VAL A 41 8.06 -12.42 3.10
N ILE A 42 7.53 -13.64 3.09
CA ILE A 42 8.23 -14.81 3.66
C ILE A 42 8.91 -15.57 2.51
N ASP A 43 10.21 -15.82 2.64
CA ASP A 43 10.97 -16.60 1.65
C ASP A 43 10.77 -18.11 1.82
N CYS A 44 11.33 -18.89 0.89
CA CYS A 44 11.23 -20.34 0.90
C CYS A 44 11.87 -21.02 2.12
N ALA A 45 12.75 -20.33 2.85
CA ALA A 45 13.34 -20.82 4.10
C ALA A 45 12.52 -20.38 5.34
N GLY A 46 11.35 -19.78 5.13
CA GLY A 46 10.50 -19.26 6.21
C GLY A 46 11.04 -17.99 6.86
N LYS A 47 11.98 -17.28 6.23
CA LYS A 47 12.57 -16.05 6.77
C LYS A 47 11.81 -14.82 6.25
N PRO A 48 11.51 -13.84 7.12
CA PRO A 48 10.88 -12.61 6.71
C PRO A 48 11.87 -11.71 5.94
N GLN A 49 11.44 -11.21 4.78
CA GLN A 49 12.19 -10.32 3.91
C GLN A 49 11.46 -8.98 3.75
N VAL A 50 12.22 -7.88 3.82
CA VAL A 50 11.72 -6.52 3.57
C VAL A 50 12.42 -5.97 2.35
N ARG A 51 11.63 -5.61 1.31
CA ARG A 51 12.12 -5.09 0.04
C ARG A 51 13.22 -5.95 -0.61
N PRO A 52 13.03 -7.27 -0.76
CA PRO A 52 14.07 -8.12 -1.34
C PRO A 52 14.30 -7.78 -2.82
N GLY A 53 15.55 -7.88 -3.28
CA GLY A 53 15.89 -7.71 -4.71
C GLY A 53 15.53 -8.92 -5.58
N THR A 54 15.35 -10.09 -4.95
CA THR A 54 14.98 -11.36 -5.57
C THR A 54 13.95 -12.10 -4.71
N TYR A 55 13.05 -12.87 -5.31
CA TYR A 55 12.05 -13.64 -4.59
C TYR A 55 11.66 -14.91 -5.37
N THR A 56 11.96 -16.08 -4.81
CA THR A 56 11.63 -17.37 -5.43
C THR A 56 10.15 -17.67 -5.22
N LEU A 57 9.40 -17.83 -6.32
CA LEU A 57 7.99 -18.19 -6.30
C LEU A 57 7.78 -19.71 -6.23
N ALA A 58 8.61 -20.47 -6.93
CA ALA A 58 8.55 -21.93 -6.94
C ALA A 58 9.57 -22.52 -5.95
N CYS A 59 9.20 -22.61 -4.67
CA CYS A 59 10.14 -23.05 -3.63
C CYS A 59 10.61 -24.51 -3.77
N GLY A 60 9.83 -25.39 -4.41
CA GLY A 60 10.15 -26.81 -4.52
C GLY A 60 11.27 -27.12 -5.52
N ASP A 61 11.26 -26.46 -6.68
CA ASP A 61 12.18 -26.75 -7.79
C ASP A 61 12.93 -25.52 -8.32
N GLY A 62 12.63 -24.32 -7.81
CA GLY A 62 13.28 -23.07 -8.22
C GLY A 62 12.97 -22.61 -9.64
N ASN A 63 11.94 -23.17 -10.29
CA ASN A 63 11.67 -22.93 -11.72
C ASN A 63 11.06 -21.54 -12.02
N ASN A 64 10.72 -20.76 -10.99
CA ASN A 64 10.18 -19.42 -11.11
C ASN A 64 10.75 -18.51 -10.02
N VAL A 65 11.44 -17.44 -10.44
CA VAL A 65 12.11 -16.48 -9.56
C VAL A 65 11.90 -15.05 -10.05
N LEU A 66 11.42 -14.17 -9.17
CA LEU A 66 11.43 -12.74 -9.38
C LEU A 66 12.83 -12.19 -9.12
N THR A 67 13.33 -11.34 -10.00
CA THR A 67 14.66 -10.73 -9.93
C THR A 67 14.63 -9.25 -10.26
N SER A 68 15.71 -8.55 -9.91
CA SER A 68 15.86 -7.11 -10.18
C SER A 68 14.70 -6.27 -9.62
N LEU A 69 14.15 -6.69 -8.48
CA LEU A 69 13.00 -6.03 -7.85
C LEU A 69 13.42 -4.66 -7.32
N ARG A 70 12.74 -3.61 -7.80
CA ARG A 70 12.92 -2.22 -7.37
C ARG A 70 11.62 -1.72 -6.76
N TRP A 71 11.63 -1.57 -5.44
CA TRP A 71 10.44 -1.24 -4.66
C TRP A 71 10.19 0.26 -4.60
N SER A 72 9.15 0.73 -5.30
CA SER A 72 8.66 2.11 -5.19
C SER A 72 7.87 2.33 -3.89
N GLN A 73 7.16 1.30 -3.42
CA GLN A 73 6.34 1.36 -2.21
C GLN A 73 6.57 0.13 -1.33
N TRP A 74 6.62 0.35 -0.01
CA TRP A 74 6.54 -0.71 0.99
C TRP A 74 5.82 -0.16 2.23
N GLN A 75 4.52 -0.40 2.31
CA GLN A 75 3.63 0.19 3.30
C GLN A 75 2.82 -0.90 4.00
N PRO A 76 2.30 -0.69 5.21
CA PRO A 76 1.65 -1.75 6.00
C PRO A 76 0.51 -2.50 5.30
N ARG A 77 -0.13 -1.90 4.28
CA ARG A 77 -1.22 -2.49 3.51
C ARG A 77 -0.78 -3.11 2.17
N SER A 78 0.27 -2.57 1.56
CA SER A 78 0.74 -3.03 0.26
C SER A 78 2.18 -2.60 -0.02
N ALA A 79 2.86 -3.39 -0.85
CA ALA A 79 4.13 -3.05 -1.46
C ALA A 79 4.03 -3.15 -2.99
N MET A 80 4.82 -2.32 -3.69
CA MET A 80 4.84 -2.28 -5.16
C MET A 80 6.28 -2.24 -5.64
N ALA A 81 6.57 -3.00 -6.69
CA ALA A 81 7.87 -3.03 -7.34
C ALA A 81 7.76 -3.25 -8.85
N ASP A 82 8.79 -2.82 -9.55
CA ASP A 82 9.09 -3.28 -10.91
C ASP A 82 10.18 -4.34 -10.85
N GLY A 83 10.16 -5.28 -11.78
CA GLY A 83 11.21 -6.30 -11.86
C GLY A 83 11.10 -7.20 -13.08
N SER A 84 11.73 -8.36 -12.96
CA SER A 84 11.72 -9.41 -13.97
C SER A 84 11.30 -10.74 -13.36
N ASP A 85 10.33 -11.40 -13.99
CA ASP A 85 9.96 -12.77 -13.73
C ASP A 85 10.82 -13.69 -14.60
N MET A 86 11.63 -14.53 -13.96
CA MET A 86 12.47 -15.53 -14.60
C MET A 86 11.76 -16.88 -14.51
N VAL A 87 11.25 -17.38 -15.64
CA VAL A 87 10.46 -18.61 -15.72
C VAL A 87 11.21 -19.65 -16.53
N ASN A 88 11.46 -20.82 -15.97
CA ASN A 88 12.04 -21.95 -16.70
C ASN A 88 10.98 -22.60 -17.59
N ASP A 89 11.31 -22.88 -18.85
CA ASP A 89 10.41 -23.58 -19.78
C ASP A 89 10.21 -25.07 -19.44
N CYS A 90 11.06 -25.63 -18.59
CA CYS A 90 11.08 -27.02 -18.15
C CYS A 90 11.00 -28.04 -19.30
N ARG A 91 11.68 -27.78 -20.42
CA ARG A 91 11.72 -28.71 -21.56
C ARG A 91 13.11 -29.35 -21.73
N PRO A 92 13.22 -30.69 -21.78
CA PRO A 92 12.16 -31.71 -21.56
C PRO A 92 11.78 -31.90 -20.08
N PHE A 93 12.60 -31.42 -19.15
CA PHE A 93 12.32 -31.39 -17.71
C PHE A 93 13.02 -30.17 -17.09
N CYS A 94 12.64 -29.76 -15.87
CA CYS A 94 13.10 -28.48 -15.30
C CYS A 94 14.61 -28.32 -15.15
N ALA A 95 15.34 -29.39 -14.81
CA ALA A 95 16.80 -29.33 -14.70
C ALA A 95 17.55 -29.17 -16.04
N ALA A 96 16.89 -29.46 -17.17
CA ALA A 96 17.45 -29.27 -18.52
C ALA A 96 16.82 -28.10 -19.29
N GLY A 97 15.81 -27.45 -18.71
CA GLY A 97 15.11 -26.33 -19.35
C GLY A 97 15.90 -25.01 -19.29
N HIS A 98 15.33 -23.98 -19.91
CA HIS A 98 15.94 -22.65 -19.99
C HIS A 98 15.07 -21.60 -19.33
N PHE A 99 15.70 -20.67 -18.61
CA PHE A 99 15.00 -19.53 -18.03
C PHE A 99 14.78 -18.44 -19.07
N HIS A 100 13.53 -17.99 -19.15
CA HIS A 100 13.07 -16.87 -19.97
C HIS A 100 12.74 -15.69 -19.06
N ARG A 101 13.07 -14.48 -19.51
CA ARG A 101 12.89 -13.24 -18.74
C ARG A 101 11.66 -12.47 -19.23
N TYR A 102 10.78 -12.10 -18.30
CA TYR A 102 9.62 -11.26 -18.57
C TYR A 102 9.57 -10.07 -17.63
N ARG A 103 9.37 -8.85 -18.16
CA ARG A 103 9.17 -7.68 -17.29
C ARG A 103 7.83 -7.79 -16.57
N VAL A 104 7.81 -7.42 -15.29
CA VAL A 104 6.60 -7.45 -14.46
C VAL A 104 6.49 -6.25 -13.54
N HIS A 105 5.25 -5.82 -13.30
CA HIS A 105 4.89 -5.05 -12.12
C HIS A 105 4.43 -6.02 -11.04
N VAL A 106 4.96 -5.86 -9.83
CA VAL A 106 4.70 -6.69 -8.66
C VAL A 106 3.91 -5.88 -7.64
N ARG A 107 2.83 -6.46 -7.13
CA ARG A 107 2.10 -5.94 -5.98
C ARG A 107 2.01 -7.01 -4.90
N LEU A 108 2.39 -6.66 -3.68
CA LEU A 108 2.12 -7.44 -2.49
C LEU A 108 1.02 -6.77 -1.68
N ASP A 109 0.05 -7.52 -1.19
CA ASP A 109 -0.99 -7.00 -0.30
C ASP A 109 -1.62 -8.09 0.58
N HIS A 110 -2.77 -7.79 1.19
CA HIS A 110 -3.47 -8.63 2.16
C HIS A 110 -2.56 -9.02 3.35
N PRO A 111 -2.07 -8.03 4.13
CA PRO A 111 -1.19 -8.28 5.26
C PRO A 111 -1.92 -9.02 6.40
N GLN A 112 -1.41 -10.17 6.81
CA GLN A 112 -1.94 -10.96 7.94
C GLN A 112 -0.91 -11.07 9.07
N ALA A 113 -1.38 -11.39 10.27
CA ALA A 113 -0.50 -11.77 11.37
C ALA A 113 0.18 -13.11 11.03
N ARG A 114 1.47 -13.24 11.32
CA ARG A 114 2.20 -14.46 11.04
C ARG A 114 1.98 -15.49 12.16
N PRO A 115 1.43 -16.69 11.86
CA PRO A 115 1.23 -17.73 12.88
C PRO A 115 2.55 -18.09 13.58
N GLY A 116 2.52 -18.25 14.91
CA GLY A 116 3.71 -18.60 15.69
C GLY A 116 4.76 -17.48 15.84
N HIS A 117 4.52 -16.28 15.30
CA HIS A 117 5.45 -15.16 15.35
C HIS A 117 4.77 -13.87 15.84
N PRO A 118 4.63 -13.70 17.17
CA PRO A 118 3.96 -12.54 17.76
C PRO A 118 4.52 -11.21 17.26
N GLY A 119 3.63 -10.27 16.92
CA GLY A 119 4.00 -8.95 16.42
C GLY A 119 4.50 -8.91 14.97
N GLN A 120 4.71 -10.05 14.32
CA GLN A 120 5.10 -10.09 12.91
C GLN A 120 3.88 -10.16 11.99
N ARG A 121 3.96 -9.43 10.88
CA ARG A 121 2.97 -9.45 9.81
C ARG A 121 3.63 -9.73 8.48
N TYR A 122 2.89 -10.35 7.58
CA TYR A 122 3.37 -10.68 6.24
C TYR A 122 2.28 -10.46 5.19
N TYR A 123 2.69 -10.13 3.96
CA TYR A 123 1.78 -10.10 2.82
C TYR A 123 1.43 -11.53 2.41
N THR A 124 0.14 -11.77 2.15
CA THR A 124 -0.36 -13.12 1.81
C THR A 124 -0.77 -13.24 0.36
N ARG A 125 -0.65 -12.16 -0.41
CA ARG A 125 -1.02 -12.13 -1.81
C ARG A 125 0.04 -11.40 -2.61
N LEU A 126 0.40 -12.01 -3.74
CA LEU A 126 1.28 -11.44 -4.74
C LEU A 126 0.55 -11.40 -6.08
N THR A 127 0.56 -10.24 -6.72
CA THR A 127 0.03 -10.05 -8.06
C THR A 127 1.17 -9.66 -9.01
N LEU A 128 1.30 -10.40 -10.11
CA LEU A 128 2.18 -10.09 -11.23
C LEU A 128 1.35 -9.53 -12.37
N SER A 129 1.78 -8.40 -12.93
CA SER A 129 1.22 -7.84 -14.17
C SER A 129 2.31 -7.76 -15.23
N TYR A 130 2.07 -8.37 -16.39
CA TYR A 130 3.00 -8.37 -17.53
C TYR A 130 2.63 -7.24 -18.52
N PRO A 131 3.35 -6.10 -18.51
CA PRO A 131 3.06 -4.99 -19.41
C PRO A 131 3.39 -5.29 -20.88
N GLY A 132 4.18 -6.32 -21.15
CA GLY A 132 4.64 -6.69 -22.50
C GLY A 132 4.58 -8.19 -22.75
N GLN A 133 5.72 -8.76 -23.16
CA GLN A 133 5.87 -10.21 -23.30
C GLN A 133 5.61 -10.93 -21.97
N ARG A 134 5.10 -12.15 -22.06
CA ARG A 134 4.73 -13.01 -20.94
C ARG A 134 4.93 -14.48 -21.32
N PRO A 135 4.98 -15.40 -20.36
CA PRO A 135 4.98 -16.82 -20.67
C PRO A 135 3.75 -17.22 -21.49
N SER A 136 3.93 -18.24 -22.34
CA SER A 136 2.84 -18.73 -23.21
C SER A 136 1.69 -19.29 -22.36
N GLY A 137 0.45 -19.04 -22.78
CA GLY A 137 -0.75 -19.48 -22.05
C GLY A 137 -1.06 -18.73 -20.74
N THR A 138 -0.18 -17.83 -20.29
CA THR A 138 -0.35 -17.11 -19.02
C THR A 138 -1.21 -15.84 -19.16
N PRO A 139 -2.16 -15.55 -18.28
CA PRO A 139 -2.88 -14.25 -18.31
C PRO A 139 -1.95 -13.04 -18.14
N ARG A 140 -2.40 -11.85 -18.55
CA ARG A 140 -1.61 -10.61 -18.32
C ARG A 140 -1.45 -10.27 -16.84
N VAL A 141 -2.40 -10.70 -16.00
CA VAL A 141 -2.36 -10.49 -14.56
C VAL A 141 -2.55 -11.84 -13.89
N ILE A 142 -1.61 -12.22 -13.05
CA ILE A 142 -1.68 -13.43 -12.22
C ILE A 142 -1.71 -12.99 -10.77
N THR A 143 -2.56 -13.62 -9.97
CA THR A 143 -2.55 -13.46 -8.51
C THR A 143 -2.29 -14.81 -7.87
N VAL A 144 -1.28 -14.86 -7.02
CA VAL A 144 -0.90 -16.05 -6.25
C VAL A 144 -1.05 -15.77 -4.76
N LYS A 145 -1.48 -16.79 -4.02
CA LYS A 145 -1.47 -16.76 -2.56
C LYS A 145 -0.07 -17.11 -2.08
N LEU A 146 0.50 -16.26 -1.23
CA LEU A 146 1.77 -16.54 -0.57
C LEU A 146 1.50 -17.33 0.70
N LEU A 147 2.26 -18.41 0.88
CA LEU A 147 2.32 -19.15 2.13
C LEU A 147 3.37 -18.48 3.04
N GLY A 148 3.14 -18.45 4.34
CA GLY A 148 4.05 -17.83 5.32
C GLY A 148 4.19 -18.63 6.59
#